data_AF-A0A4W6DMP9-F1
#
_entry.id   AF-A0A4W6DMP9-F1
#
_cell.length_a   1.000
_cell.length_b   1.000
_cell.length_c   1.000
_cell.angle_alpha   90.00
_cell.angle_beta   90.00
_cell.angle_gamma   90.00
#
_symmetry.space_group_name_H-M   'P 1'
#
loop_
_entity.id
_entity.type
_entity.pdbx_description
1 polymer ?
#
loop_
_entity_poly.entity_id
_entity_poly.type
_entity_poly.pdbx_seq_one_letter_code
_entity_poly.pdbx_strand_id
1 'polypeptide(L)'
;MADESSLSRQIESVERSMVFLRQEHLTLLHGLHLEILSLQKRCSELQEEEELLETHCRDLENRLAEQECTLGEIRKELSHKGALVGALRANLKEKERHFLEELKRRSHCSTILNTELQKQTEAAAYLSFQLHAARQKLHQQRMQQRQGLLARASSQAAQHGAEQNSVSQQMPSGASPSSPVVKPKRKSARASSRVERARECVPIEKVMGPAEPTAMPDPALFLHPRRHRARSRHTVAQRQPPLGLEREEEEEEDGGGEGPVEPQDEAARLVSSAAVPPAAETKAD
;
A
#
# COMPACT_ATOMS: atom_id res chain seq x y z
N MET A 1 -36.03 116.32 26.82
CA MET A 1 -35.27 116.78 25.65
C MET A 1 -33.99 115.97 25.45
N ALA A 2 -32.88 116.29 26.11
CA ALA A 2 -31.61 115.58 25.85
C ALA A 2 -31.66 114.10 26.26
N ASP A 3 -32.12 113.80 27.48
CA ASP A 3 -32.10 112.44 28.03
C ASP A 3 -33.00 111.45 27.28
N GLU A 4 -34.16 111.90 26.80
CA GLU A 4 -35.06 111.10 25.95
C GLU A 4 -34.37 110.65 24.65
N SER A 5 -33.55 111.51 24.04
CA SER A 5 -32.79 111.16 22.84
C SER A 5 -31.67 110.13 23.11
N SER A 6 -31.18 110.07 24.34
CA SER A 6 -30.26 109.03 24.81
C SER A 6 -31.00 107.72 25.06
N LEU A 7 -32.13 107.78 25.78
CA LEU A 7 -32.95 106.62 26.13
C LEU A 7 -33.44 105.87 24.88
N SER A 8 -33.96 106.59 23.88
CA SER A 8 -34.41 105.97 22.62
C SER A 8 -33.28 105.26 21.88
N ARG A 9 -32.08 105.87 21.79
CA ARG A 9 -30.90 105.22 21.20
C ARG A 9 -30.48 103.97 21.96
N GLN A 10 -30.62 103.97 23.29
CA GLN A 10 -30.31 102.82 24.13
C GLN A 10 -31.33 101.68 23.92
N ILE A 11 -32.62 102.01 23.77
CA ILE A 11 -33.69 101.06 23.41
C ILE A 11 -33.40 100.44 22.04
N GLU A 12 -33.19 101.26 20.99
CA GLU A 12 -32.88 100.73 19.65
C GLU A 12 -31.62 99.85 19.62
N SER A 13 -30.64 100.14 20.48
CA SER A 13 -29.41 99.34 20.62
C SER A 13 -29.71 97.95 21.21
N VAL A 14 -30.55 97.90 22.26
CA VAL A 14 -31.03 96.65 22.86
C VAL A 14 -31.92 95.86 21.88
N GLU A 15 -32.77 96.53 21.11
CA GLU A 15 -33.59 95.87 20.08
C GLU A 15 -32.71 95.22 18.99
N ARG A 16 -31.70 95.93 18.50
CA ARG A 16 -30.73 95.39 17.53
C ARG A 16 -29.96 94.19 18.10
N SER A 17 -29.50 94.25 19.36
CA SER A 17 -28.82 93.12 19.99
C SER A 17 -29.75 91.93 20.26
N MET A 18 -31.03 92.17 20.56
CA MET A 18 -32.05 91.12 20.71
C MET A 18 -32.34 90.41 19.38
N VAL A 19 -32.44 91.15 18.27
CA VAL A 19 -32.61 90.56 16.92
C VAL A 19 -31.38 89.74 16.54
N PHE A 20 -30.17 90.25 16.80
CA PHE A 20 -28.91 89.53 16.57
C PHE A 20 -28.85 88.22 17.37
N LEU A 21 -29.08 88.26 18.69
CA LEU A 21 -29.04 87.06 19.54
C LEU A 21 -30.12 86.03 19.16
N ARG A 22 -31.30 86.48 18.71
CA ARG A 22 -32.34 85.59 18.15
C ARG A 22 -31.90 84.92 16.84
N GLN A 23 -31.19 85.64 15.97
CA GLN A 23 -30.64 85.09 14.74
C GLN A 23 -29.52 84.07 15.04
N GLU A 24 -28.63 84.35 16.00
CA GLU A 24 -27.61 83.39 16.47
C GLU A 24 -28.25 82.13 17.06
N HIS A 25 -29.22 82.27 17.96
CA HIS A 25 -29.96 81.15 18.54
C HIS A 25 -30.65 80.29 17.46
N LEU A 26 -31.28 80.91 16.46
CA LEU A 26 -31.92 80.18 15.35
C LEU A 26 -30.88 79.42 14.50
N THR A 27 -29.73 80.04 14.26
CA THR A 27 -28.62 79.44 13.49
C THR A 27 -28.00 78.26 14.23
N LEU A 28 -27.78 78.40 15.54
CA LEU A 28 -27.31 77.32 16.42
C LEU A 28 -28.30 76.15 16.49
N LEU A 29 -29.59 76.44 16.68
CA LEU A 29 -30.66 75.43 16.72
C LEU A 29 -30.73 74.64 15.40
N HIS A 30 -30.59 75.32 14.26
CA HIS A 30 -30.55 74.66 12.95
C HIS A 30 -29.30 73.79 12.78
N GLY A 31 -28.12 74.27 13.19
CA GLY A 31 -26.88 73.48 13.17
C GLY A 31 -26.97 72.21 14.02
N LEU A 32 -27.45 72.32 15.26
CA LEU A 32 -27.67 71.18 16.16
C LEU A 32 -28.70 70.19 15.59
N HIS A 33 -29.75 70.66 14.91
CA HIS A 33 -30.72 69.78 14.26
C HIS A 33 -30.07 68.95 13.13
N LEU A 34 -29.23 69.56 12.30
CA LEU A 34 -28.47 68.85 11.26
C LEU A 34 -27.45 67.86 11.85
N GLU A 35 -26.80 68.22 12.96
CA GLU A 35 -25.89 67.32 13.69
C GLU A 35 -26.64 66.10 14.26
N ILE A 36 -27.80 66.31 14.88
CA ILE A 36 -28.66 65.22 15.39
C ILE A 36 -29.08 64.27 14.26
N LEU A 37 -29.51 64.80 13.10
CA LEU A 37 -29.87 63.97 11.93
C LEU A 37 -28.67 63.18 11.39
N SER A 38 -27.48 63.79 11.36
CA SER A 38 -26.24 63.14 10.93
C SER A 38 -25.82 62.01 11.88
N LEU A 39 -25.91 62.25 13.19
CA LEU A 39 -25.65 61.24 14.22
C LEU A 39 -26.67 60.11 14.18
N GLN A 40 -27.97 60.41 14.04
CA GLN A 40 -29.02 59.41 13.88
C GLN A 40 -28.76 58.48 12.70
N LYS A 41 -28.46 59.05 11.51
CA LYS A 41 -28.11 58.27 10.33
C LYS A 41 -26.90 57.36 10.58
N ARG A 42 -25.83 57.89 11.19
CA ARG A 42 -24.62 57.11 11.50
C ARG A 42 -24.89 55.99 12.53
N CYS A 43 -25.78 56.21 13.50
CA CYS A 43 -26.17 55.16 14.44
C CYS A 43 -26.93 54.03 13.74
N SER A 44 -27.82 54.33 12.79
CA SER A 44 -28.47 53.30 11.97
C SER A 44 -27.47 52.53 11.11
N GLU A 45 -26.55 53.22 10.43
CA GLU A 45 -25.49 52.58 9.62
C GLU A 45 -24.61 51.64 10.47
N LEU A 46 -24.23 52.06 11.68
CA LEU A 46 -23.45 51.21 12.60
C LEU A 46 -24.24 50.02 13.14
N GLN A 47 -25.56 50.15 13.36
CA GLN A 47 -26.39 49.03 13.80
C GLN A 47 -26.57 48.00 12.67
N GLU A 48 -26.76 48.44 11.42
CA GLU A 48 -26.76 47.55 10.25
C GLU A 48 -25.42 46.82 10.09
N GLU A 49 -24.29 47.50 10.30
CA GLU A 49 -22.95 46.86 10.33
C GLU A 49 -22.80 45.85 11.49
N GLU A 50 -23.33 46.14 12.68
CA GLU A 50 -23.29 45.24 13.84
C GLU A 50 -24.12 43.96 13.61
N GLU A 51 -25.35 44.08 13.12
CA GLU A 51 -26.22 42.93 12.80
C GLU A 51 -25.62 42.04 11.69
N LEU A 52 -24.93 42.64 10.71
CA LEU A 52 -24.19 41.93 9.67
C LEU A 52 -22.93 41.22 10.22
N LEU A 53 -22.23 41.82 11.18
CA LEU A 53 -21.10 41.17 11.87
C LEU A 53 -21.57 40.00 12.74
N GLU A 54 -22.65 40.17 13.51
CA GLU A 54 -23.18 39.10 14.35
C GLU A 54 -23.64 37.88 13.53
N THR A 55 -24.30 38.11 12.38
CA THR A 55 -24.75 37.01 11.50
C THR A 55 -23.55 36.27 10.91
N HIS A 56 -22.55 37.00 10.40
CA HIS A 56 -21.31 36.40 9.91
C HIS A 56 -20.52 35.65 11.00
N CYS A 57 -20.47 36.16 12.23
CA CYS A 57 -19.85 35.46 13.36
C CYS A 57 -20.57 34.13 13.67
N ARG A 58 -21.91 34.14 13.75
CA ARG A 58 -22.72 32.91 13.94
C ARG A 58 -22.48 31.89 12.83
N ASP A 59 -22.37 32.32 11.57
CA ASP A 59 -22.06 31.43 10.45
C ASP A 59 -20.65 30.82 10.54
N LEU A 60 -19.66 31.56 11.04
CA LEU A 60 -18.33 31.02 11.30
C LEU A 60 -18.31 30.04 12.48
N GLU A 61 -19.05 30.32 13.56
CA GLU A 61 -19.21 29.42 14.71
C GLU A 61 -19.88 28.10 14.32
N ASN A 62 -20.98 28.17 13.55
CA ASN A 62 -21.66 26.98 13.01
C ASN A 62 -20.71 26.12 12.17
N ARG A 63 -19.97 26.74 11.24
CA ARG A 63 -19.00 26.04 10.37
C ARG A 63 -17.80 25.48 11.14
N LEU A 64 -17.41 26.09 12.25
CA LEU A 64 -16.40 25.54 13.16
C LEU A 64 -16.93 24.30 13.88
N ALA A 65 -18.15 24.35 14.42
CA ALA A 65 -18.78 23.21 15.08
C ALA A 65 -18.98 22.00 14.13
N GLU A 66 -19.34 22.23 12.87
CA GLU A 66 -19.37 21.18 11.83
C GLU A 66 -17.99 20.54 11.59
N GLN A 67 -16.93 21.35 11.56
CA GLN A 67 -15.55 20.86 11.42
C GLN A 67 -15.09 20.08 12.65
N GLU A 68 -15.44 20.52 13.86
CA GLU A 68 -15.13 19.80 15.10
C GLU A 68 -15.89 18.45 15.19
N CYS A 69 -17.16 18.41 14.78
CA CYS A 69 -17.94 17.18 14.68
C CYS A 69 -17.31 16.17 13.71
N THR A 70 -17.03 16.60 12.47
CA THR A 70 -16.43 15.72 11.44
C THR A 70 -15.01 15.27 11.79
N LEU A 71 -14.18 16.13 12.38
CA LEU A 71 -12.88 15.73 12.95
C LEU A 71 -13.05 14.73 14.11
N GLY A 72 -14.09 14.90 14.94
CA GLY A 72 -14.45 13.95 15.99
C GLY A 72 -14.84 12.57 15.46
N GLU A 73 -15.57 12.51 14.34
CA GLU A 73 -15.93 11.27 13.66
C GLU A 73 -14.73 10.56 13.04
N ILE A 74 -13.89 11.29 12.31
CA ILE A 74 -12.65 10.76 11.70
C ILE A 74 -11.71 10.21 12.80
N ARG A 75 -11.61 10.87 13.97
CA ARG A 75 -10.85 10.38 15.13
C ARG A 75 -11.43 9.08 15.70
N LYS A 76 -12.76 8.94 15.80
CA LYS A 76 -13.42 7.70 16.24
C LYS A 76 -13.16 6.56 15.25
N GLU A 77 -13.29 6.83 13.95
CA GLU A 77 -13.09 5.83 12.89
C GLU A 77 -11.62 5.36 12.83
N LEU A 78 -10.66 6.28 12.93
CA LEU A 78 -9.23 5.97 12.98
C LEU A 78 -8.88 5.12 14.21
N SER A 79 -9.47 5.42 15.37
CA SER A 79 -9.31 4.62 16.60
C SER A 79 -9.85 3.19 16.42
N HIS A 80 -11.06 3.05 15.85
CA HIS A 80 -11.66 1.75 15.56
C HIS A 80 -10.82 0.93 14.56
N LYS A 81 -10.39 1.54 13.45
CA LYS A 81 -9.48 0.94 12.47
C LYS A 81 -8.15 0.50 13.12
N GLY A 82 -7.59 1.33 13.99
CA GLY A 82 -6.39 1.00 14.77
C GLY A 82 -6.57 -0.22 15.67
N ALA A 83 -7.69 -0.30 16.39
CA ALA A 83 -8.02 -1.45 17.23
C ALA A 83 -8.20 -2.75 16.40
N LEU A 84 -8.91 -2.68 15.27
CA LEU A 84 -9.09 -3.81 14.36
C LEU A 84 -7.75 -4.31 13.80
N VAL A 85 -6.88 -3.40 13.35
CA VAL A 85 -5.52 -3.74 12.88
C VAL A 85 -4.68 -4.35 14.00
N GLY A 86 -4.84 -3.88 15.25
CA GLY A 86 -4.24 -4.49 16.44
C GLY A 86 -4.69 -5.93 16.65
N ALA A 87 -6.00 -6.19 16.60
CA ALA A 87 -6.58 -7.52 16.76
C ALA A 87 -6.14 -8.49 15.65
N LEU A 88 -6.12 -8.04 14.39
CA LEU A 88 -5.65 -8.84 13.25
C LEU A 88 -4.16 -9.20 13.38
N ARG A 89 -3.30 -8.24 13.78
CA ARG A 89 -1.87 -8.48 14.06
C ARG A 89 -1.67 -9.48 15.21
N ALA A 90 -2.50 -9.41 16.26
CA ALA A 90 -2.46 -10.36 17.38
C ALA A 90 -2.88 -11.77 16.93
N ASN A 91 -3.95 -11.89 16.12
CA ASN A 91 -4.41 -13.17 15.60
C ASN A 91 -3.39 -13.82 14.66
N LEU A 92 -2.74 -13.05 13.78
CA LEU A 92 -1.70 -13.57 12.89
C LEU A 92 -0.52 -14.15 13.69
N LYS A 93 -0.01 -13.41 14.69
CA LYS A 93 1.02 -13.89 15.65
C LYS A 93 0.56 -15.10 16.47
N GLU A 94 -0.75 -15.27 16.67
CA GLU A 94 -1.29 -16.47 17.31
C GLU A 94 -1.32 -17.68 16.38
N LYS A 95 -1.74 -17.51 15.13
CA LYS A 95 -1.68 -18.58 14.12
C LYS A 95 -0.24 -19.02 13.87
N GLU A 96 0.70 -18.07 13.79
CA GLU A 96 2.14 -18.35 13.69
C GLU A 96 2.63 -19.25 14.83
N ARG A 97 2.35 -18.91 16.10
CA ARG A 97 2.68 -19.75 17.26
C ARG A 97 2.10 -21.16 17.13
N HIS A 98 0.80 -21.27 16.83
CA HIS A 98 0.14 -22.58 16.67
C HIS A 98 0.75 -23.41 15.53
N PHE A 99 1.10 -22.82 14.39
CA PHE A 99 1.77 -23.53 13.29
C PHE A 99 3.16 -24.02 13.69
N LEU A 100 3.94 -23.21 14.43
CA LEU A 100 5.26 -23.62 14.93
C LEU A 100 5.18 -24.73 15.99
N GLU A 101 4.16 -24.71 16.85
CA GLU A 101 3.90 -25.76 17.84
C GLU A 101 3.48 -27.08 17.18
N GLU A 102 2.57 -27.03 16.20
CA GLU A 102 2.15 -28.20 15.43
C GLU A 102 3.30 -28.76 14.56
N LEU A 103 4.15 -27.90 13.99
CA LEU A 103 5.35 -28.33 13.26
C LEU A 103 6.35 -29.03 14.19
N LYS A 104 6.60 -28.50 15.40
CA LYS A 104 7.43 -29.14 16.43
C LYS A 104 6.86 -30.50 16.84
N ARG A 105 5.54 -30.59 17.08
CA ARG A 105 4.83 -31.83 17.41
C ARG A 105 5.01 -32.89 16.32
N ARG A 106 4.76 -32.53 15.05
CA ARG A 106 4.92 -33.44 13.90
C ARG A 106 6.36 -33.88 13.69
N SER A 107 7.32 -32.96 13.86
CA SER A 107 8.75 -33.28 13.80
C SER A 107 9.14 -34.33 14.84
N HIS A 108 8.73 -34.13 16.11
CA HIS A 108 8.99 -35.08 17.19
C HIS A 108 8.35 -36.46 16.94
N CYS A 109 7.08 -36.51 16.52
CA CYS A 109 6.43 -37.77 16.13
C CYS A 109 7.16 -38.47 14.97
N SER A 110 7.64 -37.73 13.98
CA SER A 110 8.46 -38.27 12.89
C SER A 110 9.79 -38.84 13.41
N THR A 111 10.46 -38.17 14.35
CA THR A 111 11.68 -38.70 15.00
C THR A 111 11.40 -40.03 15.71
N ILE A 112 10.33 -40.10 16.50
CA ILE A 112 9.93 -41.34 17.20
C ILE A 112 9.70 -42.47 16.19
N LEU A 113 8.88 -42.25 15.16
CA LEU A 113 8.57 -43.27 14.14
C LEU A 113 9.81 -43.72 13.35
N ASN A 114 10.74 -42.80 13.03
CA ASN A 114 12.01 -43.16 12.39
C ASN A 114 12.90 -44.02 13.31
N THR A 115 13.00 -43.68 14.60
CA THR A 115 13.78 -44.52 15.55
C THR A 115 13.15 -45.89 15.76
N GLU A 116 11.83 -46.02 15.70
CA GLU A 116 11.15 -47.32 15.80
C GLU A 116 11.33 -48.15 14.53
N LEU A 117 11.20 -47.54 13.35
CA LEU A 117 11.49 -48.18 12.07
C LEU A 117 12.96 -48.65 11.98
N GLN A 118 13.90 -47.88 12.54
CA GLN A 118 15.31 -48.26 12.61
C GLN A 118 15.52 -49.52 13.47
N LYS A 119 14.94 -49.58 14.68
CA LYS A 119 14.99 -50.80 15.54
C LYS A 119 14.42 -52.02 14.81
N GLN A 120 13.30 -51.87 14.11
CA GLN A 120 12.68 -52.95 13.35
C GLN A 120 13.56 -53.40 12.17
N THR A 121 14.23 -52.46 11.51
CA THR A 121 15.20 -52.74 10.43
C THR A 121 16.43 -53.49 10.96
N GLU A 122 16.98 -53.08 12.11
CA GLU A 122 18.10 -53.75 12.79
C GLU A 122 17.72 -55.17 13.24
N ALA A 123 16.53 -55.36 13.82
CA ALA A 123 16.02 -56.67 14.21
C ALA A 123 15.81 -57.59 12.98
N ALA A 124 15.26 -57.06 11.88
CA ALA A 124 15.10 -57.79 10.63
C ALA A 124 16.45 -58.19 10.00
N ALA A 125 17.44 -57.30 10.04
CA ALA A 125 18.80 -57.58 9.59
C ALA A 125 19.48 -58.66 10.45
N TYR A 126 19.33 -58.59 11.78
CA TYR A 126 19.85 -59.58 12.73
C TYR A 126 19.25 -60.97 12.52
N LEU A 127 17.92 -61.07 12.39
CA LEU A 127 17.24 -62.34 12.08
C LEU A 127 17.63 -62.87 10.69
N SER A 128 17.80 -62.00 9.71
CA SER A 128 18.31 -62.38 8.38
C SER A 128 19.72 -62.96 8.47
N PHE A 129 20.62 -62.32 9.22
CA PHE A 129 21.98 -62.84 9.47
C PHE A 129 21.94 -64.21 10.17
N GLN A 130 21.12 -64.39 11.20
CA GLN A 130 20.93 -65.70 11.85
C GLN A 130 20.46 -66.76 10.86
N LEU A 131 19.46 -66.46 10.02
CA LEU A 131 18.93 -67.39 9.01
C LEU A 131 19.98 -67.74 7.94
N HIS A 132 20.79 -66.77 7.50
CA HIS A 132 21.88 -67.03 6.56
C HIS A 132 22.99 -67.89 7.20
N ALA A 133 23.38 -67.61 8.46
CA ALA A 133 24.35 -68.42 9.19
C ALA A 133 23.86 -69.86 9.44
N ALA A 134 22.57 -70.04 9.78
CA ALA A 134 21.95 -71.35 9.95
C ALA A 134 21.90 -72.14 8.62
N ARG A 135 21.50 -71.48 7.52
CA ARG A 135 21.54 -72.05 6.16
C ARG A 135 22.95 -72.45 5.75
N GLN A 136 23.97 -71.64 6.08
CA GLN A 136 25.37 -71.93 5.77
C GLN A 136 25.87 -73.16 6.53
N LYS A 137 25.62 -73.25 7.85
CA LYS A 137 25.97 -74.43 8.67
C LYS A 137 25.31 -75.71 8.15
N LEU A 138 24.02 -75.65 7.81
CA LEU A 138 23.28 -76.78 7.24
C LEU A 138 23.79 -77.17 5.85
N HIS A 139 24.20 -76.20 5.02
CA HIS A 139 24.83 -76.48 3.73
C HIS A 139 26.21 -77.15 3.91
N GLN A 140 27.04 -76.68 4.85
CA GLN A 140 28.33 -77.31 5.19
C GLN A 140 28.13 -78.77 5.63
N GLN A 141 27.16 -79.05 6.52
CA GLN A 141 26.81 -80.41 6.93
C GLN A 141 26.38 -81.29 5.74
N ARG A 142 25.54 -80.78 4.83
CA ARG A 142 25.14 -81.51 3.61
C ARG A 142 26.33 -81.79 2.68
N MET A 143 27.27 -80.86 2.55
CA MET A 143 28.48 -81.05 1.74
C MET A 143 29.43 -82.08 2.38
N GLN A 144 29.62 -82.03 3.70
CA GLN A 144 30.37 -83.04 4.46
C GLN A 144 29.72 -84.43 4.33
N GLN A 145 28.38 -84.53 4.41
CA GLN A 145 27.66 -85.79 4.20
C GLN A 145 27.86 -86.32 2.77
N ARG A 146 27.79 -85.47 1.75
CA ARG A 146 28.09 -85.87 0.36
C ARG A 146 29.54 -86.32 0.20
N GLN A 147 30.50 -85.64 0.81
CA GLN A 147 31.91 -86.05 0.80
C GLN A 147 32.14 -87.39 1.52
N GLY A 148 31.50 -87.63 2.67
CA GLY A 148 31.55 -88.91 3.38
C GLY A 148 30.91 -90.07 2.61
N LEU A 149 29.79 -89.82 1.92
CA LEU A 149 29.17 -90.81 1.02
C LEU A 149 30.02 -91.09 -0.21
N LEU A 150 30.64 -90.06 -0.81
CA LEU A 150 31.58 -90.23 -1.94
C LEU A 150 32.86 -90.94 -1.52
N ALA A 151 33.40 -90.68 -0.33
CA ALA A 151 34.54 -91.39 0.23
C ALA A 151 34.21 -92.87 0.52
N ARG A 152 33.00 -93.15 1.01
CA ARG A 152 32.52 -94.53 1.19
C ARG A 152 32.35 -95.24 -0.16
N ALA A 153 31.81 -94.56 -1.17
CA ALA A 153 31.70 -95.10 -2.53
C ALA A 153 33.07 -95.34 -3.19
N SER A 154 34.03 -94.43 -3.06
CA SER A 154 35.38 -94.62 -3.60
C SER A 154 36.17 -95.71 -2.86
N SER A 155 35.92 -95.92 -1.57
CA SER A 155 36.46 -97.09 -0.85
C SER A 155 35.86 -98.44 -1.30
N GLN A 156 34.71 -98.44 -2.00
CA GLN A 156 34.18 -99.62 -2.69
C GLN A 156 34.67 -99.72 -4.15
N ALA A 157 34.94 -98.58 -4.82
CA ALA A 157 35.55 -98.54 -6.14
C ALA A 157 37.06 -98.89 -6.15
N ALA A 158 37.66 -99.18 -4.99
CA ALA A 158 39.02 -99.70 -4.88
C ALA A 158 39.18 -101.15 -5.40
N GLN A 159 38.09 -101.83 -5.76
CA GLN A 159 38.09 -103.05 -6.56
C GLN A 159 37.24 -102.84 -7.82
N HIS A 160 37.81 -103.17 -8.98
CA HIS A 160 37.40 -102.83 -10.37
C HIS A 160 37.94 -101.48 -10.87
N GLY A 161 39.15 -101.52 -11.43
CA GLY A 161 39.72 -100.42 -12.22
C GLY A 161 39.59 -100.65 -13.74
N ALA A 162 40.34 -99.83 -14.47
CA ALA A 162 40.63 -99.88 -15.91
C ALA A 162 39.62 -99.24 -16.90
N GLU A 163 40.22 -98.61 -17.92
CA GLU A 163 39.72 -98.24 -19.26
C GLU A 163 38.79 -97.02 -19.53
N GLN A 164 39.47 -95.90 -19.82
CA GLN A 164 39.44 -95.16 -21.11
C GLN A 164 38.25 -94.26 -21.58
N ASN A 165 38.59 -92.97 -21.71
CA ASN A 165 38.40 -92.04 -22.86
C ASN A 165 37.00 -91.63 -23.41
N SER A 166 36.61 -90.39 -23.05
CA SER A 166 36.59 -89.20 -23.93
C SER A 166 35.58 -89.04 -25.11
N VAL A 167 35.15 -87.77 -25.30
CA VAL A 167 34.34 -87.19 -26.40
C VAL A 167 32.83 -87.58 -26.33
N SER A 168 31.84 -86.68 -26.33
CA SER A 168 31.77 -85.31 -26.86
C SER A 168 31.02 -84.32 -25.95
N GLN A 169 31.13 -83.02 -26.23
CA GLN A 169 30.38 -81.94 -25.57
C GLN A 169 29.11 -81.59 -26.36
N GLN A 170 27.93 -81.57 -25.71
CA GLN A 170 26.77 -80.85 -26.24
C GLN A 170 25.91 -80.24 -25.12
N MET A 171 25.34 -79.06 -25.42
CA MET A 171 24.69 -78.07 -24.56
C MET A 171 23.21 -77.90 -25.00
N PRO A 172 22.34 -77.09 -24.34
CA PRO A 172 22.30 -76.57 -22.95
C PRO A 172 20.88 -76.60 -22.29
N SER A 173 20.76 -75.95 -21.11
CA SER A 173 19.56 -75.22 -20.61
C SER A 173 18.22 -75.95 -20.39
N GLY A 174 17.98 -76.36 -19.14
CA GLY A 174 16.63 -76.48 -18.57
C GLY A 174 16.12 -75.14 -18.02
N ALA A 175 14.80 -74.91 -18.07
CA ALA A 175 14.18 -73.58 -17.85
C ALA A 175 14.29 -73.02 -16.41
N SER A 176 14.47 -71.69 -16.33
CA SER A 176 14.20 -70.88 -15.13
C SER A 176 12.99 -69.96 -15.39
N PRO A 177 12.04 -69.82 -14.45
CA PRO A 177 10.80 -69.06 -14.70
C PRO A 177 10.94 -67.55 -14.42
N SER A 178 10.27 -66.77 -15.27
CA SER A 178 9.75 -65.40 -15.03
C SER A 178 10.68 -64.33 -14.41
N SER A 179 11.06 -63.35 -15.22
CA SER A 179 11.38 -61.99 -14.77
C SER A 179 11.15 -60.98 -15.92
N PRO A 180 10.16 -60.07 -15.85
CA PRO A 180 9.86 -59.15 -16.94
C PRO A 180 10.87 -58.00 -16.98
N VAL A 181 11.89 -58.11 -17.84
CA VAL A 181 12.87 -57.04 -18.09
C VAL A 181 12.20 -55.92 -18.91
N VAL A 182 11.59 -54.96 -18.22
CA VAL A 182 11.01 -53.76 -18.82
C VAL A 182 12.12 -52.84 -19.32
N LYS A 183 12.30 -52.77 -20.66
CA LYS A 183 13.25 -51.86 -21.30
C LYS A 183 12.84 -50.40 -21.07
N PRO A 184 13.68 -49.53 -20.48
CA PRO A 184 13.38 -48.11 -20.37
C PRO A 184 13.42 -47.46 -21.76
N LYS A 185 12.24 -47.12 -22.30
CA LYS A 185 12.09 -46.48 -23.61
C LYS A 185 12.64 -45.06 -23.56
N ARG A 186 13.82 -44.82 -24.17
CA ARG A 186 14.43 -43.49 -24.34
C ARG A 186 13.52 -42.55 -25.16
N LYS A 187 12.54 -41.92 -24.51
CA LYS A 187 11.95 -40.67 -24.98
C LYS A 187 12.80 -39.52 -24.44
N SER A 188 13.41 -38.73 -25.33
CA SER A 188 14.08 -37.49 -24.92
C SER A 188 13.01 -36.49 -24.49
N ALA A 189 13.01 -36.10 -23.21
CA ALA A 189 12.02 -35.18 -22.64
C ALA A 189 12.66 -34.31 -21.55
N ARG A 190 13.53 -33.38 -22.00
CA ARG A 190 13.97 -32.14 -21.31
C ARG A 190 14.01 -32.20 -19.77
N ALA A 191 14.89 -33.04 -19.22
CA ALA A 191 15.11 -33.13 -17.77
C ALA A 191 15.98 -31.97 -17.24
N SER A 192 15.45 -30.74 -17.27
CA SER A 192 16.03 -29.59 -16.55
C SER A 192 14.92 -28.62 -16.11
N SER A 193 14.23 -29.01 -15.04
CA SER A 193 13.23 -28.20 -14.32
C SER A 193 12.86 -28.74 -12.92
N ARG A 194 13.54 -29.80 -12.44
CA ARG A 194 13.15 -30.54 -11.22
C ARG A 194 14.00 -30.21 -9.98
N VAL A 195 14.61 -29.02 -9.96
CA VAL A 195 15.37 -28.50 -8.80
C VAL A 195 14.64 -27.35 -8.10
N GLU A 196 13.88 -26.52 -8.82
CA GLU A 196 13.16 -25.37 -8.24
C GLU A 196 11.91 -25.75 -7.45
N ARG A 197 11.22 -26.84 -7.83
CA ARG A 197 9.93 -27.27 -7.22
C ARG A 197 10.03 -27.74 -5.75
N ALA A 198 11.18 -27.57 -5.11
CA ALA A 198 11.36 -27.71 -3.66
C ALA A 198 11.26 -26.38 -2.88
N ARG A 199 11.09 -25.24 -3.57
CA ARG A 199 11.01 -23.89 -2.96
C ARG A 199 9.68 -23.15 -3.19
N GLU A 200 8.71 -23.76 -3.87
CA GLU A 200 7.39 -23.17 -4.13
C GLU A 200 6.42 -23.16 -2.92
N CYS A 201 6.81 -23.75 -1.78
CA CYS A 201 5.95 -23.84 -0.58
C CYS A 201 5.92 -22.56 0.29
N VAL A 202 6.57 -21.48 -0.16
CA VAL A 202 6.42 -20.13 0.40
C VAL A 202 6.08 -19.20 -0.76
N PRO A 203 4.97 -18.42 -0.71
CA PRO A 203 4.75 -17.36 -1.68
C PRO A 203 5.93 -16.38 -1.61
N ILE A 204 6.73 -16.29 -2.67
CA ILE A 204 7.70 -15.21 -2.83
C ILE A 204 6.92 -13.98 -3.27
N GLU A 205 6.10 -13.47 -2.35
CA GLU A 205 5.59 -12.11 -2.41
C GLU A 205 6.82 -11.20 -2.48
N LYS A 206 6.99 -10.53 -3.62
CA LYS A 206 8.01 -9.50 -3.77
C LYS A 206 7.56 -8.32 -2.92
N VAL A 207 7.92 -8.36 -1.64
CA VAL A 207 7.83 -7.22 -0.74
C VAL A 207 8.74 -6.14 -1.31
N MET A 208 8.17 -5.31 -2.18
CA MET A 208 8.72 -3.99 -2.45
C MET A 208 8.79 -3.32 -1.08
N GLY A 209 9.99 -2.84 -0.72
CA GLY A 209 10.16 -2.10 0.53
C GLY A 209 9.25 -0.87 0.56
N PRO A 210 9.14 -0.19 1.72
CA PRO A 210 8.54 1.14 1.76
C PRO A 210 9.07 1.98 0.59
N ALA A 211 8.16 2.56 -0.21
CA ALA A 211 8.55 3.36 -1.35
C ALA A 211 9.58 4.41 -0.89
N GLU A 212 10.67 4.54 -1.64
CA GLU A 212 11.77 5.43 -1.27
C GLU A 212 11.21 6.83 -1.00
N PRO A 213 11.47 7.42 0.18
CA PRO A 213 10.76 8.62 0.61
C PRO A 213 11.15 9.79 -0.30
N THR A 214 10.27 10.11 -1.26
CA THR A 214 10.42 11.24 -2.17
C THR A 214 10.79 12.48 -1.37
N ALA A 215 11.90 13.12 -1.73
CA ALA A 215 12.37 14.31 -1.04
C ALA A 215 11.23 15.34 -0.97
N MET A 216 10.95 15.83 0.24
CA MET A 216 9.90 16.83 0.44
C MET A 216 10.18 18.05 -0.44
N PRO A 217 9.18 18.61 -1.14
CA PRO A 217 9.36 19.82 -1.93
C PRO A 217 9.85 20.96 -1.03
N ASP A 218 10.82 21.73 -1.51
CA ASP A 218 11.55 22.69 -0.68
C ASP A 218 10.60 23.71 -0.03
N PRO A 219 10.51 23.75 1.33
CA PRO A 219 9.65 24.69 2.03
C PRO A 219 10.08 26.16 1.79
N ALA A 220 11.32 26.44 1.36
CA ALA A 220 11.79 27.79 1.07
C ALA A 220 10.99 28.48 -0.06
N LEU A 221 10.36 27.73 -0.96
CA LEU A 221 9.47 28.27 -1.99
C LEU A 221 8.27 29.05 -1.42
N PHE A 222 7.85 28.72 -0.19
CA PHE A 222 6.81 29.44 0.55
C PHE A 222 7.35 30.57 1.44
N LEU A 223 8.67 30.62 1.66
CA LEU A 223 9.34 31.63 2.48
C LEU A 223 9.77 32.87 1.69
N HIS A 224 9.64 32.86 0.37
CA HIS A 224 9.76 34.08 -0.44
C HIS A 224 8.71 35.11 0.00
N PRO A 225 9.09 36.29 0.54
CA PRO A 225 8.12 37.32 0.87
C PRO A 225 7.40 37.74 -0.41
N ARG A 226 6.07 37.60 -0.44
CA ARG A 226 5.23 38.06 -1.55
C ARG A 226 5.29 39.58 -1.67
N ARG A 227 6.37 40.11 -2.25
CA ARG A 227 6.45 41.50 -2.71
C ARG A 227 5.32 41.69 -3.72
N HIS A 228 4.27 42.39 -3.29
CA HIS A 228 3.08 42.62 -4.09
C HIS A 228 3.48 43.24 -5.43
N ARG A 229 3.44 42.45 -6.51
CA ARG A 229 3.77 42.93 -7.85
C ARG A 229 2.76 44.01 -8.19
N ALA A 230 3.22 45.25 -8.29
CA ALA A 230 2.37 46.40 -8.57
C ALA A 230 1.52 46.12 -9.82
N ARG A 231 0.23 46.46 -9.74
CA ARG A 231 -0.80 46.11 -10.73
C ARG A 231 -0.61 46.93 -12.01
N SER A 232 0.38 46.58 -12.81
CA SER A 232 0.63 47.20 -14.11
C SER A 232 -0.58 46.99 -15.02
N ARG A 233 -1.35 48.06 -15.18
CA ARG A 233 -2.38 48.16 -16.23
C ARG A 233 -1.71 48.53 -17.55
N HIS A 234 -2.49 48.43 -18.63
CA HIS A 234 -2.09 48.71 -20.02
C HIS A 234 -1.10 47.65 -20.57
N THR A 235 -1.16 47.26 -21.85
CA THR A 235 -1.90 47.82 -23.01
C THR A 235 -2.82 46.80 -23.69
N VAL A 236 -3.74 47.29 -24.53
CA VAL A 236 -4.56 46.52 -25.49
C VAL A 236 -4.59 47.31 -26.80
N ALA A 237 -4.41 46.62 -27.94
CA ALA A 237 -4.27 47.16 -29.31
C ALA A 237 -2.99 48.03 -29.53
N GLN A 238 -2.33 48.02 -30.70
CA GLN A 238 -2.83 47.83 -32.07
C GLN A 238 -1.93 46.97 -33.00
N ARG A 239 -2.46 46.77 -34.23
CA ARG A 239 -1.87 46.25 -35.48
C ARG A 239 -0.41 46.66 -35.81
N GLN A 240 0.24 45.79 -36.58
CA GLN A 240 1.44 45.95 -37.44
C GLN A 240 1.29 47.06 -38.52
N PRO A 241 2.34 47.43 -39.31
CA PRO A 241 3.81 47.60 -39.09
C PRO A 241 4.26 48.99 -39.71
N PRO A 242 5.40 49.23 -40.44
CA PRO A 242 6.76 48.62 -40.55
C PRO A 242 7.98 49.62 -40.61
N LEU A 243 9.19 49.08 -40.84
CA LEU A 243 10.43 49.66 -41.45
C LEU A 243 11.33 50.69 -40.69
N GLY A 244 12.67 50.49 -40.84
CA GLY A 244 13.81 51.28 -40.30
C GLY A 244 14.53 50.53 -39.15
N LEU A 245 15.73 49.94 -39.26
CA LEU A 245 17.09 50.47 -39.55
C LEU A 245 17.51 51.57 -38.54
N GLU A 246 18.66 51.52 -37.84
CA GLU A 246 19.97 50.82 -38.02
C GLU A 246 20.38 50.07 -36.69
N ARG A 247 21.15 48.96 -36.68
CA ARG A 247 22.65 48.78 -36.58
C ARG A 247 23.27 49.44 -35.31
N GLU A 248 24.20 48.88 -34.52
CA GLU A 248 25.31 47.87 -34.62
C GLU A 248 25.36 46.97 -33.32
N GLU A 249 25.64 45.65 -33.37
CA GLU A 249 26.92 44.91 -33.07
C GLU A 249 27.46 45.09 -31.61
N GLU A 250 27.98 44.11 -30.83
CA GLU A 250 28.50 42.71 -30.96
C GLU A 250 27.79 41.77 -29.92
N GLU A 251 27.82 40.41 -29.82
CA GLU A 251 28.45 39.22 -30.46
C GLU A 251 29.51 38.37 -29.67
N GLU A 252 29.08 37.51 -28.70
CA GLU A 252 29.73 36.25 -28.19
C GLU A 252 28.61 35.29 -27.64
N GLU A 253 28.34 34.10 -28.22
CA GLU A 253 28.91 32.73 -27.99
C GLU A 253 28.73 32.12 -26.56
N ASP A 254 28.42 30.83 -26.33
CA ASP A 254 28.04 29.68 -27.21
C ASP A 254 27.21 28.63 -26.41
N GLY A 255 26.51 27.72 -27.09
CA GLY A 255 26.03 26.44 -26.57
C GLY A 255 24.61 26.41 -25.97
N GLY A 256 23.64 25.63 -26.46
CA GLY A 256 23.61 24.70 -27.59
C GLY A 256 22.91 23.38 -27.24
N GLY A 257 21.74 23.09 -27.82
CA GLY A 257 21.02 21.82 -27.59
C GLY A 257 19.51 21.87 -27.87
N GLU A 258 19.10 21.53 -29.08
CA GLU A 258 17.68 21.38 -29.47
C GLU A 258 17.11 19.99 -29.11
N GLY A 259 15.78 19.86 -29.06
CA GLY A 259 15.12 18.54 -28.98
C GLY A 259 13.60 18.56 -28.71
N PRO A 260 12.74 18.89 -29.69
CA PRO A 260 11.29 18.91 -29.52
C PRO A 260 10.59 17.61 -29.96
N VAL A 261 9.67 17.07 -29.14
CA VAL A 261 8.68 16.07 -29.58
C VAL A 261 7.33 16.28 -28.88
N GLU A 262 6.36 16.82 -29.61
CA GLU A 262 4.93 16.50 -29.51
C GLU A 262 4.66 15.37 -30.53
N PRO A 263 3.73 14.42 -30.27
CA PRO A 263 2.33 14.73 -30.58
C PRO A 263 1.26 14.09 -29.66
N GLN A 264 0.31 14.94 -29.27
CA GLN A 264 -1.13 14.76 -29.38
C GLN A 264 -1.61 13.53 -30.20
N ASP A 265 -2.49 12.72 -29.60
CA ASP A 265 -3.47 11.88 -30.33
C ASP A 265 -4.80 11.79 -29.52
N GLU A 266 -5.89 11.35 -30.16
CA GLU A 266 -7.26 11.74 -29.80
C GLU A 266 -8.18 10.59 -29.27
N ALA A 267 -9.47 10.92 -29.09
CA ALA A 267 -10.62 10.01 -29.13
C ALA A 267 -10.91 9.00 -27.97
N ALA A 268 -11.35 9.56 -26.83
CA ALA A 268 -12.73 9.42 -26.31
C ALA A 268 -13.36 8.04 -25.89
N ARG A 269 -14.39 8.17 -25.02
CA ARG A 269 -15.35 7.14 -24.52
C ARG A 269 -14.76 6.20 -23.43
N LEU A 270 -15.53 5.70 -22.45
CA LEU A 270 -16.99 5.57 -22.30
C LEU A 270 -17.54 6.16 -21.00
N VAL A 271 -18.85 6.45 -21.00
CA VAL A 271 -19.66 6.81 -19.82
C VAL A 271 -20.38 5.57 -19.29
N SER A 272 -20.39 5.33 -17.97
CA SER A 272 -21.55 4.88 -17.17
C SER A 272 -21.17 4.44 -15.75
N SER A 273 -21.73 5.09 -14.73
CA SER A 273 -22.53 4.41 -13.69
C SER A 273 -23.17 5.43 -12.76
N ALA A 274 -24.49 5.49 -12.73
CA ALA A 274 -25.28 6.23 -11.75
C ALA A 274 -26.60 5.47 -11.53
N ALA A 275 -26.67 4.68 -10.46
CA ALA A 275 -27.83 3.87 -10.12
C ALA A 275 -28.47 4.40 -8.82
N VAL A 276 -29.66 4.97 -8.94
CA VAL A 276 -30.49 5.41 -7.80
C VAL A 276 -31.49 4.31 -7.46
N PRO A 277 -31.61 3.88 -6.19
CA PRO A 277 -32.65 2.95 -5.77
C PRO A 277 -33.96 3.71 -5.45
N PRO A 278 -35.11 3.32 -6.03
CA PRO A 278 -36.42 3.77 -5.56
C PRO A 278 -36.89 2.95 -4.35
N ALA A 279 -37.51 3.61 -3.37
CA ALA A 279 -38.29 2.94 -2.34
C ALA A 279 -39.76 2.85 -2.76
N ALA A 280 -40.44 1.74 -2.43
CA ALA A 280 -41.89 1.62 -2.45
C ALA A 280 -42.33 0.51 -1.49
N GLU A 281 -43.49 0.68 -0.85
CA GLU A 281 -44.07 -0.23 0.13
C GLU A 281 -45.11 -1.18 -0.53
N THR A 282 -45.43 -2.31 0.10
CA THR A 282 -46.78 -2.62 0.68
C THR A 282 -47.15 -4.12 0.71
N LYS A 283 -47.93 -4.47 1.75
CA LYS A 283 -48.95 -5.56 1.87
C LYS A 283 -48.55 -7.05 1.90
N ALA A 284 -49.12 -7.72 2.92
CA ALA A 284 -49.82 -9.02 2.97
C ALA A 284 -49.17 -10.29 2.37
N ASP A 285 -49.36 -11.48 2.94
CA ASP A 285 -50.30 -11.91 4.00
C ASP A 285 -49.67 -12.15 5.40
#